data_AF-A0A6M0ATW0-F1
#
_entry.id   AF-A0A6M0ATW0-F1
#
_cell.length_a   1.000
_cell.length_b   1.000
_cell.length_c   1.000
_cell.angle_alpha   90.00
_cell.angle_beta   90.00
_cell.angle_gamma   90.00
#
_symmetry.space_group_name_H-M   'P 1'
#
loop_
_entity.id
_entity.type
_entity.pdbx_description
1 polymer ?
#
loop_
_entity_poly.entity_id
_entity_poly.type
_entity_poly.pdbx_seq_one_letter_code
_entity_poly.pdbx_strand_id
1 'polypeptide(L)'
;AKQAVILDYPTVRSVNAIAPYLFKFKKGLEGNTREFICYKEHELLEFLKSIGLSKAERYPQFFVPMVLHRAFKSPLLSSLMEKLFKLSGLTYVFGSPVILKVIKT
;
A
#
# COMPACT_ATOMS: atom_id res chain seq x y z
N ALA A 1 0.67 9.83 -28.46
CA ALA A 1 0.30 10.06 -27.05
C ALA A 1 1.00 9.02 -26.17
N LYS A 2 1.66 9.42 -25.08
CA LYS A 2 2.28 8.48 -24.12
C LYS A 2 1.18 7.96 -23.18
N GLN A 3 0.56 6.83 -23.51
CA GLN A 3 -0.45 6.21 -22.65
C GLN A 3 0.23 5.51 -21.48
N ALA A 4 -0.29 5.73 -20.26
CA ALA A 4 0.16 5.08 -19.03
C ALA A 4 -1.02 4.38 -18.36
N VAL A 5 -0.76 3.23 -17.75
CA VAL A 5 -1.74 2.49 -16.94
C VAL A 5 -1.35 2.66 -15.47
N ILE A 6 -2.32 3.05 -14.65
CA ILE A 6 -2.13 3.23 -13.20
C ILE A 6 -2.85 2.09 -12.49
N LEU A 7 -2.11 1.36 -11.66
CA LEU A 7 -2.63 0.30 -10.82
C LEU A 7 -2.55 0.73 -9.36
N ASP A 8 -3.64 0.59 -8.63
CA ASP A 8 -3.67 0.69 -7.16
C ASP A 8 -3.91 -0.72 -6.61
N TYR A 9 -2.95 -1.25 -5.86
CA TYR A 9 -3.07 -2.59 -5.30
C TYR A 9 -2.47 -2.68 -3.89
N PRO A 10 -3.07 -3.48 -3.00
CA PRO A 10 -2.46 -3.82 -1.72
C PRO A 10 -1.34 -4.84 -1.93
N THR A 11 -0.18 -4.60 -1.32
CA THR A 11 0.98 -5.51 -1.40
C THR A 11 1.04 -6.43 -0.18
N VAL A 12 1.46 -7.67 -0.40
CA VAL A 12 1.71 -8.63 0.70
C VAL A 12 2.82 -8.16 1.65
N ARG A 13 3.77 -7.36 1.16
CA ARG A 13 4.86 -6.80 1.96
C ARG A 13 4.40 -5.51 2.62
N SER A 14 3.53 -5.61 3.62
CA SER A 14 3.05 -4.44 4.34
C SER A 14 2.76 -4.69 5.82
N VAL A 15 2.83 -3.63 6.62
CA VAL A 15 2.46 -3.66 8.05
C VAL A 15 0.98 -4.02 8.21
N ASN A 16 0.16 -3.79 7.18
CA ASN A 16 -1.24 -4.22 7.13
C ASN A 16 -1.40 -5.74 7.21
N ALA A 17 -0.40 -6.54 6.83
CA ALA A 17 -0.44 -8.00 6.99
C ALA A 17 -0.37 -8.45 8.46
N ILE A 18 0.18 -7.61 9.35
CA ILE A 18 0.26 -7.85 10.81
C ILE A 18 -0.95 -7.23 11.52
N ALA A 19 -1.70 -6.35 10.84
CA ALA A 19 -2.89 -5.72 11.40
C ALA A 19 -3.92 -6.74 11.95
N PRO A 20 -4.21 -7.90 11.33
CA PRO A 20 -5.09 -8.93 11.91
C PRO A 20 -4.67 -9.40 13.31
N TYR A 21 -3.37 -9.44 13.61
CA TYR A 21 -2.86 -9.80 14.93
C TYR A 21 -3.02 -8.67 15.94
N LEU A 22 -2.89 -7.41 15.50
CA LEU A 22 -3.30 -6.23 16.29
C LEU A 22 -4.83 -6.21 16.53
N PHE A 23 -5.63 -6.72 15.59
CA PHE A 23 -7.09 -6.77 15.68
C PHE A 23 -7.66 -7.88 16.55
N LYS A 24 -6.93 -8.98 16.81
CA LYS A 24 -7.33 -9.95 17.85
C LYS A 24 -7.49 -9.29 19.22
N PHE A 25 -6.84 -8.14 19.44
CA PHE A 25 -6.95 -7.35 20.67
C PHE A 25 -8.12 -6.35 20.70
N LYS A 26 -8.75 -6.04 19.56
CA LYS A 26 -9.90 -5.13 19.49
C LYS A 26 -10.86 -5.52 18.36
N LYS A 27 -11.65 -6.56 18.60
CA LYS A 27 -12.77 -7.04 17.77
C LYS A 27 -13.91 -5.99 17.54
N GLY A 28 -13.74 -4.73 17.96
CA GLY A 28 -14.78 -3.69 17.96
C GLY A 28 -14.45 -2.40 17.21
N LEU A 29 -13.30 -2.31 16.51
CA LEU A 29 -12.91 -1.09 15.79
C LEU A 29 -13.13 -1.13 14.27
N GLU A 30 -13.17 -2.31 13.65
CA GLU A 30 -13.44 -2.45 12.21
C GLU A 30 -14.67 -3.32 12.01
N GLY A 31 -15.84 -2.69 11.97
CA GLY A 31 -17.11 -3.34 11.60
C GLY A 31 -17.29 -3.56 10.10
N ASN A 32 -16.26 -3.34 9.26
CA ASN A 32 -16.43 -3.33 7.81
C ASN A 32 -15.16 -3.69 7.03
N THR A 33 -14.48 -4.77 7.42
CA THR A 33 -13.35 -5.32 6.65
C THR A 33 -13.89 -6.17 5.51
N ARG A 34 -14.15 -5.53 4.35
CA ARG A 34 -14.31 -6.25 3.09
C ARG A 34 -13.01 -6.98 2.78
N GLU A 35 -13.10 -8.28 2.50
CA GLU A 35 -11.93 -9.07 2.12
C GLU A 35 -11.32 -8.52 0.83
N PHE A 36 -9.99 -8.38 0.80
CA PHE A 36 -9.23 -7.95 -0.36
C PHE A 36 -8.04 -8.89 -0.58
N ILE A 37 -7.68 -9.09 -1.85
CA ILE A 37 -6.55 -9.91 -2.23
C ILE A 37 -5.30 -9.04 -2.25
N CYS A 38 -4.27 -9.45 -1.52
CA CYS A 38 -2.94 -8.84 -1.58
C CYS A 38 -2.12 -9.48 -2.69
N TYR A 39 -1.39 -8.66 -3.46
CA TYR A 39 -0.55 -9.14 -4.56
C TYR A 39 0.93 -9.10 -4.19
N LYS A 40 1.71 -10.06 -4.70
CA LYS A 40 3.17 -9.91 -4.75
C LYS A 40 3.51 -9.04 -5.95
N GLU A 41 4.33 -8.02 -5.71
CA GLU A 41 4.70 -7.07 -6.77
C GLU A 41 5.37 -7.76 -7.97
N HIS A 42 6.20 -8.79 -7.75
CA HIS A 42 6.86 -9.47 -8.86
C HIS A 42 5.88 -10.21 -9.79
N GLU A 43 4.84 -10.85 -9.26
CA GLU A 43 3.80 -11.55 -10.05
C GLU A 43 3.06 -10.55 -10.94
N LEU A 44 2.73 -9.37 -10.40
CA LEU A 44 2.10 -8.30 -11.15
C LEU A 44 3.03 -7.76 -12.26
N LEU A 45 4.31 -7.55 -11.96
CA LEU A 45 5.28 -7.04 -12.94
C LEU A 45 5.58 -8.03 -14.05
N GLU A 46 5.66 -9.33 -13.75
CA GLU A 46 5.82 -10.40 -14.74
C GLU A 46 4.61 -10.46 -15.67
N PHE A 47 3.40 -10.39 -15.12
CA PHE A 47 2.17 -10.34 -15.91
C PHE A 47 2.15 -9.09 -16.81
N LEU A 48 2.42 -7.90 -16.27
CA LEU A 48 2.43 -6.66 -17.05
C LEU A 48 3.47 -6.71 -18.18
N LYS A 49 4.65 -7.28 -17.91
CA LYS A 49 5.69 -7.49 -18.93
C LYS A 49 5.21 -8.43 -20.04
N SER A 50 4.48 -9.49 -19.69
CA SER A 50 3.95 -10.45 -20.67
C SER A 50 2.98 -9.83 -21.68
N ILE A 51 2.32 -8.71 -21.32
CA ILE A 51 1.41 -7.96 -22.19
C ILE A 51 2.04 -6.68 -22.77
N GLY A 52 3.37 -6.55 -22.70
CA GLY A 52 4.12 -5.43 -23.29
C GLY A 52 4.13 -4.15 -22.47
N LEU A 53 3.79 -4.20 -21.18
CA LEU A 53 3.87 -3.07 -20.26
C LEU A 53 5.11 -3.19 -19.36
N SER A 54 5.81 -2.08 -19.15
CA SER A 54 6.97 -2.02 -18.26
C SER A 54 6.75 -1.04 -17.10
N LYS A 55 7.35 -1.36 -15.95
CA LYS A 55 7.32 -0.52 -14.76
C LYS A 55 7.98 0.82 -15.03
N ALA A 56 7.23 1.91 -14.84
CA ALA A 56 7.77 3.26 -14.90
C ALA A 56 8.05 3.81 -13.50
N GLU A 57 7.03 3.86 -12.64
CA GLU A 57 7.15 4.49 -11.32
C GLU A 57 6.33 3.74 -10.28
N ARG A 58 6.77 3.80 -9.02
CA ARG A 58 6.16 3.09 -7.90
C ARG A 58 6.05 4.01 -6.69
N TYR A 59 4.83 4.14 -6.17
CA TYR A 59 4.51 5.03 -5.06
C TYR A 59 3.76 4.26 -3.96
N PRO A 60 4.46 3.76 -2.94
CA PRO A 60 3.82 3.21 -1.75
C PRO A 60 3.22 4.36 -0.92
N GLN A 61 1.94 4.25 -0.56
CA GLN A 61 1.19 5.37 0.01
C GLN A 61 1.43 5.55 1.52
N PHE A 62 1.20 4.49 2.30
CA PHE A 62 1.17 4.56 3.77
C PHE A 62 1.97 3.42 4.39
N PHE A 63 2.75 3.71 5.42
CA PHE A 63 3.38 2.68 6.26
C PHE A 63 2.52 2.33 7.47
N VAL A 64 1.88 3.33 8.07
CA VAL A 64 1.09 3.16 9.29
C VAL A 64 -0.28 2.58 8.93
N PRO A 65 -0.76 1.54 9.65
CA PRO A 65 -2.07 0.96 9.38
C PRO A 65 -3.21 1.99 9.42
N MET A 66 -4.14 1.89 8.47
CA MET A 66 -5.27 2.81 8.34
C MET A 66 -6.15 2.93 9.60
N VAL A 67 -6.20 1.88 10.42
CA VAL A 67 -6.93 1.95 11.70
C VAL A 67 -6.28 2.90 12.69
N LEU A 68 -4.95 3.00 12.73
CA LEU A 68 -4.30 3.98 13.59
C LEU A 68 -4.61 5.39 13.10
N HIS A 69 -4.57 5.62 11.78
CA HIS A 69 -5.00 6.90 11.19
C HIS A 69 -6.44 7.26 11.58
N ARG A 70 -7.36 6.30 11.52
CA ARG A 70 -8.77 6.49 11.95
C ARG A 70 -8.92 6.68 13.46
N ALA A 71 -8.08 6.05 14.27
CA ALA A 71 -8.13 6.15 15.72
C ALA A 71 -7.69 7.54 16.20
N PHE A 72 -6.62 8.11 15.62
CA PHE A 72 -6.12 9.43 15.99
C PHE A 72 -7.01 10.60 15.54
N LYS A 73 -7.83 10.40 14.49
CA LYS A 73 -8.75 11.42 13.93
C LYS A 73 -8.10 12.80 13.68
N SER A 74 -6.79 12.83 13.43
CA SER A 74 -5.99 14.04 13.26
C SER A 74 -5.08 13.90 12.04
N PRO A 75 -5.34 14.67 10.96
CA PRO A 75 -4.48 14.66 9.77
C PRO A 75 -3.04 15.09 10.07
N LEU A 76 -2.83 15.98 11.05
CA LEU A 76 -1.49 16.44 11.43
C LEU A 76 -0.66 15.31 12.05
N LEU A 77 -1.23 14.57 13.01
CA LEU A 77 -0.54 13.44 13.64
C LEU A 77 -0.28 12.32 12.63
N SER A 78 -1.27 12.00 11.81
CA SER A 78 -1.18 11.02 10.73
C SER A 78 -0.03 11.35 9.77
N SER A 79 0.02 12.58 9.26
CA SER A 79 1.06 13.01 8.33
C SER A 79 2.45 13.08 8.95
N LEU A 80 2.56 13.47 10.23
CA LEU A 80 3.83 13.47 10.94
C LEU A 80 4.39 12.05 11.10
N MET A 81 3.56 11.09 11.52
CA MET A 81 3.98 9.70 11.65
C MET A 81 4.45 9.14 10.30
N GLU A 82 3.66 9.33 9.24
CA GLU A 82 4.04 8.89 7.90
C GLU A 82 5.33 9.56 7.40
N LYS A 83 5.55 10.84 7.73
CA LYS A 83 6.80 11.54 7.36
C LYS A 83 8.02 10.88 8.00
N LEU A 84 7.94 10.48 9.27
CA LEU A 84 9.03 9.77 9.95
C LEU A 84 9.36 8.45 9.24
N PHE A 85 8.34 7.66 8.90
CA PHE A 85 8.54 6.39 8.19
C PHE A 85 9.01 6.58 6.75
N LYS A 86 8.55 7.62 6.05
CA LYS A 86 9.03 7.99 4.72
C LYS A 86 10.52 8.37 4.75
N LEU A 87 10.95 9.18 5.71
CA LEU A 87 12.34 9.58 5.86
C LEU A 87 13.25 8.40 6.22
N SER A 88 12.75 7.42 6.97
CA SER A 88 13.49 6.19 7.30
C SER A 88 13.61 5.20 6.12
N GLY A 89 12.90 5.44 5.00
CA GLY A 89 12.82 4.50 3.88
C GLY A 89 11.90 3.29 4.12
N LEU A 90 11.36 3.12 5.32
CA LEU A 90 10.44 2.02 5.65
C LEU A 90 9.17 2.05 4.80
N THR A 91 8.64 3.24 4.50
CA THR A 91 7.47 3.37 3.59
C THR A 91 7.80 2.89 2.18
N TYR A 92 9.05 3.04 1.70
CA TYR A 92 9.44 2.54 0.38
C TYR A 92 9.32 1.02 0.29
N VAL A 93 9.71 0.31 1.35
CA VAL A 93 9.73 -1.16 1.36
C VAL A 93 8.38 -1.76 1.76
N PHE A 94 7.75 -1.21 2.80
CA PHE A 94 6.57 -1.81 3.46
C PHE A 94 5.28 -1.02 3.30
N GLY A 95 5.30 0.08 2.54
CA GLY A 95 4.11 0.89 2.38
C GLY A 95 3.05 0.23 1.50
N SER A 96 1.78 0.43 1.85
CA SER A 96 0.61 -0.12 1.18
C SER A 96 -0.62 0.80 1.35
N PRO A 97 -1.55 0.84 0.38
CA PRO A 97 -1.44 0.25 -0.96
C PRO A 97 -0.38 0.97 -1.81
N VAL A 98 -0.03 0.37 -2.95
CA VAL A 98 1.01 0.86 -3.86
C VAL A 98 0.35 1.34 -5.15
N ILE A 99 0.63 2.58 -5.53
CA ILE A 99 0.32 3.09 -6.87
C ILE A 99 1.48 2.74 -7.79
N LEU A 100 1.21 1.94 -8.81
CA LEU A 100 2.18 1.56 -9.82
C LEU A 100 1.78 2.21 -11.15
N LYS A 101 2.71 2.97 -11.72
CA LYS A 101 2.60 3.49 -13.08
C LYS A 101 3.38 2.56 -14.00
N VAL A 102 2.71 2.09 -15.06
CA VAL A 102 3.35 1.35 -16.15
C VAL A 102 3.08 2.02 -17.48
N ILE A 103 3.99 1.81 -18.42
CA ILE A 103 3.92 2.36 -19.78
C ILE A 103 4.11 1.24 -20.78
N LYS A 104 3.63 1.45 -22.00
CA LYS A 104 3.93 0.54 -23.11
C LYS A 104 5.42 0.56 -23.40
N THR A 105 6.00 -0.63 -23.53
CA THR A 105 7.40 -0.84 -23.94
C THR A 105 7.56 -0.51 -25.41
#